data_AF-A0A177N4N9-F1
#
_entry.id   AF-A0A177N4N9-F1
#
_cell.length_a   1.000
_cell.length_b   1.000
_cell.length_c   1.000
_cell.angle_alpha   90.00
_cell.angle_beta   90.00
_cell.angle_gamma   90.00
#
_symmetry.space_group_name_H-M   'P 1'
#
loop_
_entity.id
_entity.type
_entity.pdbx_description
1 polymer ?
#
loop_
_entity_poly.entity_id
_entity_poly.type
_entity_poly.pdbx_seq_one_letter_code
_entity_poly.pdbx_strand_id
1 'polypeptide(L)'
;MIIIRAVKQNQSTTFPGKRCLPCLVMVFLGLIGNFGMPGQPQAAEHSDVYPDFKLSSIPRAKLNNTVWWQIARRHQIDPYILYAVALVESRKNDEQHLVTPWPWAINNAGKSFIPINQKAAEALLNKMLAEGRHNVDVGMMQVNLRWHGHRVAKPEHLLDPMINLEIGAELLAKAIRSAPDNIHLGVGRYYSWKNVPAAVEYGQKVVALADQIRLLI
;
A
#
# COMPACT_ATOMS: atom_id res chain seq x y z
N MET A 1 15.73 -15.44 6.54
CA MET A 1 14.30 -15.30 6.88
C MET A 1 14.25 -15.02 8.37
N ILE A 2 14.10 -13.75 8.78
CA ILE A 2 14.29 -13.35 10.18
C ILE A 2 12.90 -13.14 10.81
N ILE A 3 12.64 -13.87 11.89
CA ILE A 3 11.37 -14.05 12.61
C ILE A 3 11.45 -13.27 13.93
N ILE A 4 10.44 -12.47 14.28
CA ILE A 4 10.34 -11.71 15.54
C ILE A 4 8.88 -11.71 16.06
N ARG A 5 8.69 -11.52 17.37
CA ARG A 5 7.44 -11.76 18.11
C ARG A 5 6.75 -10.48 18.57
N ALA A 6 5.44 -10.56 18.69
CA ALA A 6 4.60 -9.54 19.31
C ALA A 6 3.50 -10.18 20.18
N VAL A 7 2.94 -9.33 21.03
CA VAL A 7 2.17 -9.69 22.22
C VAL A 7 0.69 -9.36 22.02
N LYS A 8 -0.15 -10.29 22.49
CA LYS A 8 -1.61 -10.37 22.40
C LYS A 8 -2.30 -9.19 23.12
N GLN A 9 -3.36 -8.64 22.52
CA GLN A 9 -4.38 -7.88 23.25
C GLN A 9 -5.78 -8.43 22.98
N ASN A 10 -6.55 -8.51 24.07
CA ASN A 10 -7.85 -9.15 24.19
C ASN A 10 -8.97 -8.36 23.52
N GLN A 11 -9.94 -9.11 22.96
CA GLN A 11 -11.22 -8.61 22.47
C GLN A 11 -12.21 -8.37 23.62
N SER A 12 -13.01 -7.31 23.49
CA SER A 12 -14.47 -7.25 23.68
C SER A 12 -14.86 -5.78 23.45
N THR A 13 -15.89 -5.40 22.68
CA THR A 13 -17.31 -5.77 22.83
C THR A 13 -18.10 -5.57 21.52
N THR A 14 -19.18 -6.36 21.42
CA THR A 14 -20.33 -6.39 20.48
C THR A 14 -21.19 -5.10 20.48
N PHE A 15 -21.92 -4.67 19.43
CA PHE A 15 -23.27 -5.11 18.94
C PHE A 15 -23.82 -4.06 17.88
N PRO A 16 -25.03 -4.14 17.25
CA PRO A 16 -25.30 -4.65 15.89
C PRO A 16 -25.96 -3.67 14.86
N GLY A 17 -25.97 -4.08 13.58
CA GLY A 17 -27.16 -4.02 12.70
C GLY A 17 -27.46 -2.75 11.87
N LYS A 18 -27.41 -2.87 10.53
CA LYS A 18 -28.56 -2.84 9.57
C LYS A 18 -28.09 -2.53 8.13
N ARG A 19 -28.88 -3.03 7.18
CA ARG A 19 -28.62 -3.22 5.74
C ARG A 19 -28.98 -1.99 4.88
N CYS A 20 -28.49 -2.04 3.63
CA CYS A 20 -29.05 -1.57 2.34
C CYS A 20 -28.42 -0.32 1.64
N LEU A 21 -28.00 -0.56 0.39
CA LEU A 21 -27.67 0.32 -0.76
C LEU A 21 -28.93 1.04 -1.33
N PRO A 22 -28.89 1.84 -2.43
CA PRO A 22 -27.88 2.76 -3.00
C PRO A 22 -28.48 4.13 -3.51
N CYS A 23 -27.61 5.00 -4.06
CA CYS A 23 -27.83 5.98 -5.15
C CYS A 23 -28.93 7.07 -5.02
N LEU A 24 -28.55 8.36 -5.04
CA LEU A 24 -28.99 9.34 -6.06
C LEU A 24 -28.26 10.69 -5.92
N VAL A 25 -27.87 11.24 -7.07
CA VAL A 25 -27.40 12.60 -7.29
C VAL A 25 -28.56 13.60 -7.17
N MET A 26 -28.39 14.75 -6.51
CA MET A 26 -29.08 15.98 -6.90
C MET A 26 -28.26 17.23 -6.56
N VAL A 27 -28.05 18.05 -7.59
CA VAL A 27 -27.57 19.42 -7.56
C VAL A 27 -28.77 20.34 -7.33
N PHE A 28 -28.64 21.35 -6.46
CA PHE A 28 -29.52 22.52 -6.48
C PHE A 28 -28.69 23.80 -6.29
N LEU A 29 -28.83 24.73 -7.24
CA LEU A 29 -28.45 26.13 -7.14
C LEU A 29 -29.57 26.91 -6.42
N GLY A 30 -29.20 27.87 -5.57
CA GLY A 30 -30.09 28.90 -5.04
C GLY A 30 -29.34 30.00 -4.27
N LEU A 31 -29.26 31.20 -4.86
CA LEU A 31 -28.99 32.50 -4.20
C LEU A 31 -30.23 32.87 -3.32
N ILE A 32 -30.28 33.73 -2.30
CA ILE A 32 -29.53 34.90 -1.81
C ILE A 32 -30.04 35.16 -0.36
N GLY A 33 -29.23 35.73 0.54
CA GLY A 33 -29.72 36.27 1.83
C GLY A 33 -28.59 36.69 2.78
N ASN A 34 -28.59 37.96 3.20
CA ASN A 34 -27.51 38.65 3.91
C ASN A 34 -27.78 38.75 5.42
N PHE A 35 -26.71 38.99 6.19
CA PHE A 35 -26.59 39.36 7.62
C PHE A 35 -26.59 38.27 8.72
N GLY A 36 -25.40 38.14 9.33
CA GLY A 36 -25.18 37.51 10.63
C GLY A 36 -23.73 37.04 10.78
N MET A 37 -22.82 37.92 11.23
CA MET A 37 -21.53 37.47 11.79
C MET A 37 -21.82 36.79 13.13
N PRO A 38 -21.45 35.52 13.29
CA PRO A 38 -20.67 35.18 14.48
C PRO A 38 -19.57 34.15 14.18
N GLY A 39 -18.46 34.29 14.92
CA GLY A 39 -17.54 33.19 15.17
C GLY A 39 -16.48 32.97 14.08
N GLN A 40 -15.24 33.26 14.44
CA GLN A 40 -14.08 32.70 13.77
C GLN A 40 -14.24 31.17 13.67
N PRO A 41 -14.09 30.53 12.50
CA PRO A 41 -13.90 29.09 12.47
C PRO A 41 -12.53 28.79 13.08
N GLN A 42 -12.55 28.37 14.34
CA GLN A 42 -11.43 27.70 15.00
C GLN A 42 -10.98 26.56 14.07
N ALA A 43 -9.70 26.57 13.67
CA ALA A 43 -9.10 25.49 12.92
C ALA A 43 -9.35 24.17 13.66
N ALA A 44 -10.18 23.30 13.08
CA ALA A 44 -10.27 21.93 13.51
C ALA A 44 -8.96 21.25 13.08
N GLU A 45 -8.04 21.09 14.03
CA GLU A 45 -6.93 20.14 13.91
C GLU A 45 -7.51 18.74 13.74
N HIS A 46 -7.67 18.30 12.49
CA HIS A 46 -7.96 16.91 12.17
C HIS A 46 -6.65 16.13 12.28
N SER A 47 -6.24 15.92 13.53
CA SER A 47 -5.20 14.96 13.88
C SER A 47 -5.80 13.56 13.77
N ASP A 48 -5.82 13.00 12.56
CA ASP A 48 -5.92 11.55 12.38
C ASP A 48 -4.60 10.93 12.84
N VAL A 49 -4.45 10.90 14.16
CA VAL A 49 -3.46 10.14 14.88
C VAL A 49 -3.73 8.67 14.55
N TYR A 50 -2.92 8.11 13.66
CA TYR A 50 -2.81 6.67 13.49
C TYR A 50 -2.66 6.05 14.89
N PRO A 51 -3.49 5.07 15.27
CA PRO A 51 -3.44 4.50 16.61
C PRO A 51 -2.05 3.93 16.86
N ASP A 52 -1.48 4.40 17.97
CA ASP A 52 -0.17 4.10 18.55
C ASP A 52 0.34 2.69 18.23
N PHE A 53 1.13 2.58 17.15
CA PHE A 53 1.89 1.37 16.85
C PHE A 53 3.05 1.30 17.83
N LYS A 54 3.04 0.32 18.74
CA LYS A 54 4.24 0.02 19.53
C LYS A 54 5.32 -0.58 18.63
N LEU A 55 6.13 0.32 18.07
CA LEU A 55 7.27 0.10 17.16
C LEU A 55 8.42 -0.72 17.79
N SER A 56 8.30 -1.13 19.05
CA SER A 56 9.36 -1.74 19.86
C SER A 56 9.70 -3.20 19.53
N SER A 57 9.02 -3.82 18.55
CA SER A 57 9.25 -5.24 18.18
C SER A 57 9.76 -5.44 16.75
N ILE A 58 10.34 -4.42 16.11
CA ILE A 58 10.96 -4.59 14.78
C ILE A 58 12.42 -5.06 14.94
N PRO A 59 12.86 -6.13 14.23
CA PRO A 59 14.27 -6.51 14.20
C PRO A 59 15.15 -5.34 13.80
N ARG A 60 16.12 -4.98 14.64
CA ARG A 60 17.10 -3.93 14.39
C ARG A 60 18.17 -4.38 13.38
N ALA A 61 17.73 -4.80 12.20
CA ALA A 61 18.60 -5.12 11.09
C ALA A 61 18.36 -4.09 9.99
N LYS A 62 19.30 -3.14 9.87
CA LYS A 62 19.38 -2.22 8.74
C LYS A 62 19.14 -2.97 7.43
N LEU A 63 18.43 -2.36 6.47
CA LEU A 63 18.22 -2.96 5.14
C LEU A 63 19.53 -3.24 4.39
N ASN A 64 20.66 -2.72 4.85
CA ASN A 64 21.99 -3.00 4.32
C ASN A 64 22.22 -4.51 4.12
N ASN A 65 22.80 -4.87 2.99
CA ASN A 65 23.06 -6.26 2.58
C ASN A 65 21.80 -7.14 2.37
N THR A 66 20.60 -6.57 2.40
CA THR A 66 19.38 -7.30 2.02
C THR A 66 19.09 -7.16 0.53
N VAL A 67 18.17 -8.00 0.03
CA VAL A 67 17.67 -7.90 -1.34
C VAL A 67 16.99 -6.56 -1.64
N TRP A 68 16.32 -5.97 -0.64
CA TRP A 68 15.72 -4.64 -0.74
C TRP A 68 16.77 -3.58 -1.06
N TRP A 69 17.92 -3.64 -0.37
CA TRP A 69 19.02 -2.72 -0.63
C TRP A 69 19.65 -2.94 -1.99
N GLN A 70 19.89 -4.19 -2.37
CA GLN A 70 20.51 -4.51 -3.66
C GLN A 70 19.64 -4.04 -4.85
N ILE A 71 18.34 -4.35 -4.81
CA ILE A 71 17.42 -3.98 -5.89
C ILE A 71 17.19 -2.46 -5.91
N ALA A 72 16.92 -1.84 -4.76
CA ALA A 72 16.72 -0.39 -4.70
C ALA A 72 17.92 0.37 -5.28
N ARG A 73 19.15 -0.04 -4.94
CA ARG A 73 20.36 0.59 -5.49
C ARG A 73 20.50 0.44 -6.99
N ARG A 74 20.15 -0.71 -7.58
CA ARG A 74 20.17 -0.90 -9.05
C ARG A 74 19.21 0.05 -9.76
N HIS A 75 18.09 0.38 -9.11
CA HIS A 75 17.08 1.30 -9.64
C HIS A 75 17.24 2.75 -9.17
N GLN A 76 18.30 3.06 -8.41
CA GLN A 76 18.56 4.38 -7.83
C GLN A 76 17.42 4.89 -6.93
N ILE A 77 16.82 3.99 -6.15
CA ILE A 77 15.77 4.29 -5.18
C ILE A 77 16.38 4.20 -3.78
N ASP A 78 15.86 5.00 -2.84
CA ASP A 78 16.11 4.77 -1.43
C ASP A 78 15.53 3.40 -1.00
N PRO A 79 16.32 2.47 -0.45
CA PRO A 79 15.84 1.15 -0.04
C PRO A 79 14.71 1.19 0.99
N TYR A 80 14.67 2.21 1.86
CA TYR A 80 13.61 2.40 2.83
C TYR A 80 12.30 2.81 2.16
N ILE A 81 12.35 3.62 1.09
CA ILE A 81 11.18 3.96 0.28
C ILE A 81 10.65 2.72 -0.43
N LEU A 82 11.51 1.92 -1.06
CA LEU A 82 11.09 0.68 -1.73
C LEU A 82 10.40 -0.29 -0.77
N TYR A 83 10.98 -0.48 0.43
CA TYR A 83 10.39 -1.34 1.44
C TYR A 83 9.09 -0.76 2.03
N ALA A 84 9.01 0.55 2.23
CA ALA A 84 7.80 1.23 2.71
C ALA A 84 6.65 1.11 1.71
N VAL A 85 6.91 1.24 0.40
CA VAL A 85 5.90 0.96 -0.65
C VAL A 85 5.36 -0.47 -0.49
N ALA A 86 6.25 -1.47 -0.43
CA ALA A 86 5.83 -2.86 -0.30
C ALA A 86 4.97 -3.13 0.94
N LEU A 87 5.26 -2.46 2.06
CA LEU A 87 4.44 -2.53 3.28
C LEU A 87 3.08 -1.86 3.13
N VAL A 88 3.01 -0.68 2.50
CA VAL A 88 1.73 0.00 2.23
C VAL A 88 0.85 -0.86 1.32
N GLU A 89 1.45 -1.50 0.33
CA GLU A 89 0.77 -2.30 -0.69
C GLU A 89 0.27 -3.66 -0.16
N SER A 90 1.10 -4.40 0.58
CA SER A 90 0.85 -5.83 0.79
C SER A 90 1.06 -6.32 2.21
N ARG A 91 1.11 -5.42 3.21
CA ARG A 91 1.36 -5.83 4.58
C ARG A 91 0.45 -6.96 5.03
N LYS A 92 1.05 -7.96 5.64
CA LYS A 92 0.36 -8.99 6.41
C LYS A 92 0.94 -9.02 7.81
N ASN A 93 0.04 -9.13 8.79
CA ASN A 93 0.41 -9.50 10.14
C ASN A 93 0.59 -11.03 10.18
N ASP A 94 1.77 -11.49 10.57
CA ASP A 94 1.93 -12.90 10.90
C ASP A 94 1.35 -13.20 12.30
N GLU A 95 1.38 -14.48 12.69
CA GLU A 95 0.91 -14.94 14.01
C GLU A 95 1.74 -14.36 15.17
N GLN A 96 2.88 -13.76 14.85
CA GLN A 96 3.84 -13.17 15.76
C GLN A 96 3.81 -11.63 15.69
N HIS A 97 2.73 -11.06 15.17
CA HIS A 97 2.51 -9.64 14.82
C HIS A 97 3.68 -8.90 14.18
N LEU A 98 4.47 -9.59 13.36
CA LEU A 98 5.33 -8.91 12.41
C LEU A 98 4.52 -8.44 11.23
N VAL A 99 4.84 -7.21 10.83
CA VAL A 99 4.33 -6.61 9.63
C VAL A 99 5.41 -6.76 8.56
N THR A 100 5.15 -7.60 7.57
CA THR A 100 6.03 -7.78 6.41
C THR A 100 5.23 -7.67 5.12
N PRO A 101 5.86 -7.23 4.00
CA PRO A 101 5.23 -7.31 2.70
C PRO A 101 4.93 -8.78 2.35
N TRP A 102 3.69 -9.09 1.99
CA TRP A 102 3.29 -10.47 1.75
C TRP A 102 3.47 -10.84 0.28
N PRO A 103 4.37 -11.79 -0.05
CA PRO A 103 4.74 -12.10 -1.43
C PRO A 103 3.60 -12.68 -2.27
N TRP A 104 2.56 -13.19 -1.61
CA TRP A 104 1.44 -13.86 -2.27
C TRP A 104 0.13 -13.09 -2.15
N ALA A 105 0.18 -11.81 -1.76
CA ALA A 105 -0.99 -10.95 -1.70
C ALA A 105 -1.60 -10.79 -3.10
N ILE A 106 -2.92 -10.90 -3.19
CA ILE A 106 -3.67 -10.66 -4.42
C ILE A 106 -4.77 -9.65 -4.10
N ASN A 107 -4.87 -8.57 -4.88
CA ASN A 107 -6.01 -7.67 -4.85
C ASN A 107 -6.73 -7.73 -6.19
N ASN A 108 -8.07 -7.73 -6.17
CA ASN A 108 -8.86 -7.55 -7.38
C ASN A 108 -9.92 -6.50 -7.13
N ALA A 109 -9.76 -5.33 -7.76
CA ALA A 109 -10.67 -4.19 -7.66
C ALA A 109 -11.02 -3.78 -6.21
N GLY A 110 -10.01 -3.71 -5.35
CA GLY A 110 -10.16 -3.32 -3.94
C GLY A 110 -10.42 -4.48 -2.99
N LYS A 111 -10.70 -5.69 -3.49
CA LYS A 111 -10.86 -6.88 -2.65
C LYS A 111 -9.51 -7.58 -2.46
N SER A 112 -8.97 -7.51 -1.26
CA SER A 112 -7.72 -8.16 -0.89
C SER A 112 -7.90 -9.62 -0.49
N PHE A 113 -6.95 -10.46 -0.89
CA PHE A 113 -6.83 -11.87 -0.58
C PHE A 113 -5.41 -12.15 -0.09
N ILE A 114 -5.29 -12.90 1.00
CA ILE A 114 -4.00 -13.23 1.64
C ILE A 114 -3.81 -14.76 1.69
N PRO A 115 -3.52 -15.40 0.54
CA PRO A 115 -3.17 -16.82 0.49
C PRO A 115 -2.00 -17.16 1.42
N ILE A 116 -2.04 -18.35 2.05
CA ILE A 116 -1.03 -18.78 3.02
C ILE A 116 0.28 -19.24 2.38
N ASN A 117 0.26 -19.59 1.09
CA ASN A 117 1.40 -20.08 0.34
C ASN A 117 1.26 -19.77 -1.15
N GLN A 118 2.37 -19.91 -1.89
CA GLN A 118 2.43 -19.65 -3.33
C GLN A 118 1.39 -20.47 -4.11
N LYS A 119 1.29 -21.78 -3.86
CA LYS A 119 0.36 -22.67 -4.56
C LYS A 119 -1.11 -22.24 -4.42
N ALA A 120 -1.50 -21.79 -3.22
CA ALA A 120 -2.84 -21.26 -2.98
C ALA A 120 -3.08 -19.94 -3.73
N ALA A 121 -2.07 -19.09 -3.84
CA ALA A 121 -2.14 -17.85 -4.60
C ALA A 121 -2.21 -18.10 -6.12
N GLU A 122 -1.43 -19.04 -6.64
CA GLU A 122 -1.49 -19.47 -8.04
C GLU A 122 -2.87 -20.01 -8.40
N ALA A 123 -3.42 -20.91 -7.56
CA ALA A 123 -4.76 -21.46 -7.77
C ALA A 123 -5.84 -20.35 -7.75
N LEU A 124 -5.75 -19.42 -6.80
CA LEU A 124 -6.65 -18.28 -6.72
C LEU A 124 -6.53 -17.38 -7.95
N LEU A 125 -5.31 -17.03 -8.35
CA LEU A 125 -5.01 -16.18 -9.49
C LEU A 125 -5.55 -16.78 -10.79
N ASN A 126 -5.26 -18.06 -11.02
CA ASN A 126 -5.71 -18.78 -12.21
C ASN A 126 -7.23 -18.89 -12.28
N LYS A 127 -7.89 -19.08 -11.14
CA LYS A 127 -9.35 -19.00 -11.05
C LYS A 127 -9.86 -17.60 -11.45
N MET A 128 -9.25 -16.53 -10.92
CA MET A 128 -9.67 -15.15 -11.27
C MET A 128 -9.54 -14.88 -12.77
N LEU A 129 -8.42 -15.31 -13.37
CA LEU A 129 -8.15 -15.11 -14.78
C LEU A 129 -9.10 -15.92 -15.67
N ALA A 130 -9.41 -17.16 -15.29
CA ALA A 130 -10.41 -17.97 -15.98
C ALA A 130 -11.82 -17.35 -15.95
N GLU A 131 -12.13 -16.57 -14.92
CA GLU A 131 -13.37 -15.79 -14.79
C GLU A 131 -13.31 -14.44 -15.53
N GLY A 132 -12.26 -14.16 -16.30
CA GLY A 132 -12.07 -12.91 -17.06
C GLY A 132 -11.63 -11.72 -16.22
N ARG A 133 -11.19 -11.93 -14.97
CA ARG A 133 -10.76 -10.85 -14.08
C ARG A 133 -9.28 -10.55 -14.29
N HIS A 134 -9.00 -9.48 -15.05
CA HIS A 134 -7.62 -9.08 -15.38
C HIS A 134 -7.09 -7.86 -14.62
N ASN A 135 -7.97 -7.07 -13.98
CA ASN A 135 -7.55 -5.97 -13.10
C ASN A 135 -7.20 -6.51 -11.71
N VAL A 136 -6.05 -7.17 -11.64
CA VAL A 136 -5.58 -7.89 -10.45
C VAL A 136 -4.18 -7.42 -10.12
N ASP A 137 -3.97 -7.00 -8.88
CA ASP A 137 -2.66 -6.64 -8.33
C ASP A 137 -2.05 -7.85 -7.64
N VAL A 138 -0.80 -8.16 -7.95
CA VAL A 138 -0.15 -9.41 -7.52
C VAL A 138 1.14 -9.14 -6.78
N GLY A 139 1.33 -9.88 -5.70
CA GLY A 139 2.57 -9.97 -4.93
C GLY A 139 2.83 -8.77 -4.04
N MET A 140 4.02 -8.73 -3.45
CA MET A 140 4.32 -7.78 -2.38
C MET A 140 4.42 -6.31 -2.81
N MET A 141 4.67 -6.06 -4.09
CA MET A 141 4.65 -4.74 -4.71
C MET A 141 3.30 -4.43 -5.39
N GLN A 142 2.31 -5.33 -5.28
CA GLN A 142 0.98 -5.19 -5.89
C GLN A 142 1.05 -4.78 -7.38
N VAL A 143 1.85 -5.51 -8.16
CA VAL A 143 2.01 -5.24 -9.60
C VAL A 143 0.73 -5.62 -10.33
N ASN A 144 0.09 -4.63 -10.98
CA ASN A 144 -1.16 -4.83 -11.69
C ASN A 144 -1.00 -5.59 -13.01
N LEU A 145 -1.66 -6.73 -13.15
CA LEU A 145 -1.59 -7.60 -14.33
C LEU A 145 -2.12 -6.95 -15.60
N ARG A 146 -3.20 -6.14 -15.52
CA ARG A 146 -3.77 -5.47 -16.70
C ARG A 146 -2.75 -4.54 -17.37
N TRP A 147 -1.94 -3.85 -16.56
CA TRP A 147 -0.99 -2.85 -17.06
C TRP A 147 0.41 -3.42 -17.28
N HIS A 148 0.82 -4.40 -16.46
CA HIS A 148 2.21 -4.84 -16.37
C HIS A 148 2.41 -6.34 -16.59
N GLY A 149 1.35 -7.10 -16.86
CA GLY A 149 1.44 -8.54 -17.11
C GLY A 149 2.31 -8.92 -18.31
N HIS A 150 2.46 -8.03 -19.30
CA HIS A 150 3.36 -8.23 -20.45
C HIS A 150 4.85 -8.37 -20.07
N ARG A 151 5.24 -8.02 -18.84
CA ARG A 151 6.61 -8.11 -18.34
C ARG A 151 7.00 -9.53 -17.90
N VAL A 152 6.03 -10.45 -17.82
CA VAL A 152 6.25 -11.83 -17.41
C VAL A 152 5.65 -12.79 -18.42
N ALA A 153 6.28 -13.96 -18.58
CA ALA A 153 5.78 -15.01 -19.48
C ALA A 153 4.45 -15.61 -18.99
N LYS A 154 4.22 -15.60 -17.67
CA LYS A 154 3.02 -16.12 -17.01
C LYS A 154 2.63 -15.22 -15.84
N PRO A 155 1.33 -14.95 -15.62
CA PRO A 155 0.85 -14.13 -14.50
C PRO A 155 1.39 -14.56 -13.13
N GLU A 156 1.52 -15.87 -12.92
CA GLU A 156 2.00 -16.49 -11.68
C GLU A 156 3.46 -16.12 -11.36
N HIS A 157 4.26 -15.71 -12.34
CA HIS A 157 5.63 -15.25 -12.08
C HIS A 157 5.65 -13.97 -11.23
N LEU A 158 4.55 -13.20 -11.15
CA LEU A 158 4.45 -12.07 -10.23
C LEU A 158 4.28 -12.51 -8.76
N LEU A 159 4.07 -13.80 -8.47
CA LEU A 159 4.09 -14.37 -7.12
C LEU A 159 5.50 -14.77 -6.66
N ASP A 160 6.48 -14.77 -7.57
CA ASP A 160 7.90 -14.88 -7.21
C ASP A 160 8.35 -13.55 -6.58
N PRO A 161 8.83 -13.54 -5.32
CA PRO A 161 9.20 -12.31 -4.63
C PRO A 161 10.28 -11.51 -5.35
N MET A 162 11.23 -12.16 -6.00
CA MET A 162 12.35 -11.49 -6.67
C MET A 162 11.90 -10.82 -7.95
N ILE A 163 11.12 -11.52 -8.78
CA ILE A 163 10.54 -10.96 -10.01
C ILE A 163 9.60 -9.80 -9.67
N ASN A 164 8.76 -9.97 -8.64
CA ASN A 164 7.82 -8.94 -8.22
C ASN A 164 8.53 -7.69 -7.71
N LEU A 165 9.56 -7.86 -6.88
CA LEU A 165 10.36 -6.75 -6.36
C LEU A 165 11.08 -5.99 -7.47
N GLU A 166 11.67 -6.71 -8.43
CA GLU A 166 12.40 -6.10 -9.53
C GLU A 166 11.48 -5.23 -10.40
N ILE A 167 10.32 -5.77 -10.78
CA ILE A 167 9.33 -5.04 -11.58
C ILE A 167 8.77 -3.86 -10.79
N GLY A 168 8.39 -4.06 -9.53
CA GLY A 168 7.90 -3.00 -8.66
C GLY A 168 8.91 -1.87 -8.48
N ALA A 169 10.19 -2.19 -8.28
CA ALA A 169 11.26 -1.21 -8.19
C ALA A 169 11.42 -0.42 -9.50
N GLU A 170 11.39 -1.07 -10.67
CA GLU A 170 11.48 -0.36 -11.95
C GLU A 170 10.32 0.63 -12.14
N LEU A 171 9.09 0.22 -11.80
CA LEU A 171 7.89 1.06 -11.89
C LEU A 171 7.97 2.24 -10.92
N LEU A 172 8.41 2.00 -9.68
CA LEU A 172 8.60 3.04 -8.67
C LEU A 172 9.69 4.04 -9.09
N ALA A 173 10.82 3.58 -9.61
CA ALA A 173 11.86 4.47 -10.13
C ALA A 173 11.35 5.33 -11.29
N LYS A 174 10.55 4.76 -12.20
CA LYS A 174 9.92 5.51 -13.28
C LYS A 174 8.95 6.58 -12.75
N ALA A 175 8.15 6.23 -11.74
CA ALA A 175 7.23 7.16 -11.09
C ALA A 175 7.99 8.32 -10.41
N ILE A 176 9.04 8.02 -9.64
CA ILE A 176 9.88 9.02 -8.97
C ILE A 176 10.51 9.98 -9.98
N ARG A 177 11.13 9.46 -11.05
CA ARG A 177 11.76 10.28 -12.10
C ARG A 177 10.79 11.21 -12.82
N SER A 178 9.48 10.92 -12.80
CA SER A 178 8.47 11.77 -13.43
C SER A 178 8.18 13.08 -12.66
N ALA A 179 8.65 13.20 -11.41
CA ALA A 179 8.47 14.36 -10.56
C ALA A 179 9.76 14.63 -9.75
N PRO A 180 10.87 15.02 -10.42
CA PRO A 180 12.20 15.13 -9.79
C PRO A 180 12.23 16.11 -8.61
N ASP A 181 11.41 17.15 -8.64
CA ASP A 181 11.35 18.20 -7.62
C ASP A 181 10.29 17.95 -6.53
N ASN A 182 9.57 16.82 -6.60
CA ASN A 182 8.51 16.49 -5.64
C ASN A 182 8.47 14.98 -5.38
N ILE A 183 9.24 14.56 -4.38
CA ILE A 183 9.35 13.15 -3.99
C ILE A 183 8.00 12.54 -3.60
N HIS A 184 7.12 13.30 -2.94
CA HIS A 184 5.79 12.81 -2.56
C HIS A 184 4.93 12.54 -3.79
N LEU A 185 4.94 13.43 -4.79
CA LEU A 185 4.26 13.17 -6.06
C LEU A 185 4.91 12.01 -6.82
N GLY A 186 6.24 11.95 -6.85
CA GLY A 186 7.00 10.93 -7.56
C GLY A 186 6.73 9.52 -7.03
N VAL A 187 6.81 9.34 -5.71
CA VAL A 187 6.41 8.10 -5.03
C VAL A 187 4.90 7.86 -5.18
N GLY A 188 4.11 8.91 -5.02
CA GLY A 188 2.66 8.91 -5.18
C GLY A 188 2.13 8.35 -6.49
N ARG A 189 2.84 8.61 -7.58
CA ARG A 189 2.50 8.12 -8.92
C ARG A 189 2.67 6.62 -9.07
N TYR A 190 3.28 5.93 -8.10
CA TYR A 190 3.19 4.47 -8.01
C TYR A 190 1.74 4.01 -7.81
N TYR A 191 0.98 4.74 -6.98
CA TYR A 191 -0.42 4.47 -6.68
C TYR A 191 -1.38 5.07 -7.74
N SER A 192 -1.21 6.34 -8.12
CA SER A 192 -2.11 6.98 -9.07
C SER A 192 -1.45 8.07 -9.91
N TRP A 193 -1.58 7.96 -11.24
CA TRP A 193 -1.12 9.00 -12.17
C TRP A 193 -2.16 10.10 -12.42
N LYS A 194 -3.45 9.74 -12.35
CA LYS A 194 -4.56 10.64 -12.73
C LYS A 194 -5.05 11.49 -11.56
N ASN A 195 -5.05 10.93 -10.35
CA ASN A 195 -5.50 11.62 -9.16
C ASN A 195 -4.29 12.18 -8.40
N VAL A 196 -3.87 13.39 -8.77
CA VAL A 196 -2.68 14.04 -8.19
C VAL A 196 -2.79 14.23 -6.66
N PRO A 197 -3.92 14.71 -6.10
CA PRO A 197 -4.07 14.79 -4.63
C PRO A 197 -3.86 13.45 -3.93
N ALA A 198 -4.51 12.38 -4.41
CA ALA A 198 -4.36 11.06 -3.80
C ALA A 198 -2.95 10.48 -3.97
N ALA A 199 -2.27 10.80 -5.08
CA ALA A 199 -0.87 10.45 -5.28
C ALA A 199 0.01 11.12 -4.22
N VAL A 200 -0.13 12.43 -4.02
CA VAL A 200 0.66 13.18 -3.02
C VAL A 200 0.42 12.61 -1.61
N GLU A 201 -0.84 12.35 -1.24
CA GLU A 201 -1.19 11.76 0.07
C GLU A 201 -0.52 10.38 0.26
N TYR A 202 -0.60 9.51 -0.75
CA TYR A 202 0.08 8.21 -0.73
C TYR A 202 1.60 8.39 -0.56
N GLY A 203 2.21 9.30 -1.31
CA GLY A 203 3.65 9.53 -1.24
C GLY A 203 4.10 10.13 0.08
N GLN A 204 3.31 11.00 0.71
CA GLN A 204 3.57 11.50 2.07
C GLN A 204 3.56 10.35 3.08
N LYS A 205 2.54 9.48 3.01
CA LYS A 205 2.45 8.29 3.87
C LYS A 205 3.66 7.37 3.70
N VAL A 206 4.08 7.09 2.47
CA VAL A 206 5.23 6.22 2.20
C VAL A 206 6.54 6.85 2.70
N VAL A 207 6.76 8.13 2.44
CA VAL A 207 7.98 8.83 2.90
C VAL A 207 8.05 8.84 4.43
N ALA A 208 6.95 9.18 5.10
CA ALA A 208 6.89 9.14 6.57
C ALA A 208 7.17 7.74 7.13
N LEU A 209 6.61 6.69 6.50
CA LEU A 209 6.86 5.31 6.89
C LEU A 209 8.34 4.92 6.65
N ALA A 210 8.93 5.32 5.53
CA ALA A 210 10.34 5.06 5.25
C ALA A 210 11.26 5.70 6.29
N ASP A 211 10.96 6.93 6.71
CA ASP A 211 11.71 7.63 7.76
C ASP A 211 11.57 6.91 9.11
N GLN A 212 10.37 6.47 9.47
CA GLN A 212 10.14 5.67 10.68
C GLN A 212 10.94 4.36 10.65
N ILE A 213 10.90 3.62 9.54
CA ILE A 213 11.65 2.38 9.39
C ILE A 213 13.15 2.67 9.54
N ARG A 214 13.68 3.74 8.92
CA ARG A 214 15.09 4.13 9.01
C ARG A 214 15.56 4.40 10.44
N LEU A 215 14.69 4.90 11.31
CA LEU A 215 15.01 5.15 12.71
C LEU A 215 15.03 3.88 13.57
N LEU A 216 14.33 2.84 13.14
CA LEU A 216 14.14 1.61 13.93
C LEU A 216 15.12 0.49 13.62
N ILE A 217 15.58 0.42 12.37
CA ILE A 217 16.42 -0.67 11.87
C ILE A 217 17.79 -0.17 11.44
#